data_AF-A0A9D4I5E5-F1
#
_entry.id   AF-A0A9D4I5E5-F1
#
_cell.length_a   1.000
_cell.length_b   1.000
_cell.length_c   1.000
_cell.angle_alpha   90.00
_cell.angle_beta   90.00
_cell.angle_gamma   90.00
#
_symmetry.space_group_name_H-M   'P 1'
#
loop_
_entity.id
_entity.type
_entity.pdbx_description
1 polymer ?
#
loop_
_entity_poly.entity_id
_entity_poly.type
_entity_poly.pdbx_seq_one_letter_code
_entity_poly.pdbx_strand_id
1 'polypeptide(L)'
;MENLPAYVRERFLAGEHVMRHHTGLWNGIWSDMFIETTFMRYGHGPGGIIGITLKESALKRWALSLHICSHLIQDIKCTRNIEEESAHVSTHAEESSARVKADSADRQNIQKKI
;
A
#
# COMPACT_ATOMS: atom_id res chain seq x y z
N MET A 1 15.40 -23.49 -4.07
CA MET A 1 16.06 -23.22 -2.76
C MET A 1 17.56 -23.49 -2.79
N GLU A 2 18.05 -24.39 -3.65
CA GLU A 2 19.46 -24.81 -3.68
C GLU A 2 20.44 -23.74 -4.20
N ASN A 3 19.98 -22.81 -5.03
CA ASN A 3 20.81 -21.75 -5.63
C ASN A 3 20.76 -20.41 -4.87
N LEU A 4 20.21 -20.38 -3.64
CA LEU A 4 20.21 -19.16 -2.83
C LEU A 4 21.57 -18.95 -2.16
N PRO A 5 22.11 -17.72 -2.16
CA PRO A 5 23.27 -17.37 -1.32
C PRO A 5 23.05 -17.82 0.12
N ALA A 6 24.10 -18.32 0.78
CA ALA A 6 24.00 -18.93 2.11
C ALA A 6 23.26 -18.01 3.12
N TYR A 7 23.60 -16.73 3.14
CA TYR A 7 22.97 -15.75 4.02
C TYR A 7 21.45 -15.60 3.78
N VAL A 8 20.98 -15.70 2.53
CA VAL A 8 19.55 -15.61 2.19
C VAL A 8 18.84 -16.86 2.66
N ARG A 9 19.46 -18.02 2.47
CA ARG A 9 18.91 -19.32 2.86
C ARG A 9 18.74 -19.42 4.37
N GLU A 10 19.72 -18.98 5.13
CA GLU A 10 19.67 -18.97 6.60
C GLU A 10 18.51 -18.11 7.11
N ARG A 11 18.39 -16.87 6.62
CA ARG A 11 17.28 -15.96 6.97
C ARG A 11 15.91 -16.49 6.52
N PHE A 12 15.87 -17.11 5.34
CA PHE A 12 14.65 -17.73 4.85
C PHE A 12 14.21 -18.88 5.76
N LEU A 13 15.11 -19.78 6.14
CA LEU A 13 14.84 -20.89 7.07
C LEU A 13 14.50 -20.41 8.49
N ALA A 14 15.06 -19.27 8.91
CA ALA A 14 14.67 -18.60 10.15
C ALA A 14 13.27 -17.97 10.10
N GLY A 15 12.60 -17.99 8.92
CA GLY A 15 11.27 -17.43 8.76
C GLY A 15 11.25 -15.90 8.73
N GLU A 16 12.35 -15.24 8.33
CA GLU A 16 12.42 -13.79 8.16
C GLU A 16 11.65 -13.29 6.91
N HIS A 17 11.16 -14.22 6.09
CA HIS A 17 10.35 -13.93 4.90
C HIS A 17 8.85 -13.83 5.21
N VAL A 18 8.43 -14.11 6.44
CA VAL A 18 7.03 -14.02 6.89
C VAL A 18 6.86 -12.98 7.99
N MET A 19 5.68 -12.37 8.06
CA MET A 19 5.29 -11.38 9.06
C MET A 19 4.32 -12.01 10.08
N ARG A 20 4.29 -11.49 11.32
CA ARG A 20 3.49 -12.04 12.42
C ARG A 20 2.80 -10.94 13.21
N HIS A 21 1.49 -11.07 13.46
CA HIS A 21 0.73 -10.16 14.32
C HIS A 21 0.97 -10.45 15.80
N HIS A 22 1.23 -11.71 16.12
CA HIS A 22 1.48 -12.24 17.46
C HIS A 22 2.61 -13.27 17.40
N THR A 23 3.38 -13.39 18.47
CA THR A 23 4.45 -14.40 18.57
C THR A 23 3.88 -15.83 18.46
N GLY A 24 4.54 -16.71 17.71
CA GLY A 24 4.15 -18.12 17.56
C GLY A 24 4.73 -18.77 16.31
N LEU A 25 4.87 -20.11 16.34
CA LEU A 25 5.48 -20.89 15.24
C LEU A 25 4.64 -20.86 13.96
N TRP A 26 3.32 -21.02 14.07
CA TRP A 26 2.41 -21.18 12.94
C TRP A 26 1.62 -19.92 12.57
N ASN A 27 2.11 -18.74 12.99
CA ASN A 27 1.43 -17.46 12.81
C ASN A 27 2.07 -16.59 11.71
N GLY A 28 2.99 -17.15 10.93
CA GLY A 28 3.66 -16.45 9.84
C GLY A 28 2.74 -16.32 8.64
N ILE A 29 2.53 -15.08 8.18
CA ILE A 29 1.78 -14.78 6.95
C ILE A 29 2.65 -13.96 5.99
N TRP A 30 2.34 -14.05 4.71
CA TRP A 30 3.01 -13.27 3.67
C TRP A 30 2.72 -11.79 3.82
N SER A 31 3.63 -10.93 3.36
CA SER A 31 3.55 -9.48 3.53
C SER A 31 2.26 -8.86 3.00
N ASP A 32 1.79 -9.32 1.84
CA ASP A 32 0.55 -8.86 1.23
C ASP A 32 -0.66 -9.10 2.16
N MET A 33 -0.86 -10.35 2.57
CA MET A 33 -1.90 -10.73 3.52
C MET A 33 -1.71 -10.08 4.90
N PHE A 34 -0.48 -9.79 5.31
CA PHE A 34 -0.19 -9.06 6.54
C PHE A 34 -0.68 -7.60 6.47
N ILE A 35 -0.45 -6.92 5.35
CA ILE A 35 -0.89 -5.54 5.13
C ILE A 35 -2.42 -5.47 5.13
N GLU A 36 -3.08 -6.37 4.40
CA GLU A 36 -4.55 -6.42 4.35
C GLU A 36 -5.16 -6.70 5.73
N THR A 37 -4.66 -7.70 6.44
CA THR A 37 -5.16 -8.01 7.80
C THR A 37 -4.86 -6.90 8.79
N THR A 38 -3.74 -6.19 8.66
CA THR A 38 -3.44 -4.99 9.44
C THR A 38 -4.45 -3.88 9.15
N PHE A 39 -4.77 -3.66 7.87
CA PHE A 39 -5.75 -2.67 7.46
C PHE A 39 -7.16 -3.03 7.94
N MET A 40 -7.58 -4.28 7.83
CA MET A 40 -8.87 -4.72 8.36
C MET A 40 -8.94 -4.62 9.89
N ARG A 41 -7.83 -4.89 10.58
CA ARG A 41 -7.78 -4.86 12.05
C ARG A 41 -7.81 -3.46 12.65
N TYR A 42 -7.15 -2.51 12.01
CA TYR A 42 -7.01 -1.15 12.57
C TYR A 42 -7.63 -0.05 11.72
N GLY A 43 -7.82 -0.29 10.43
CA GLY A 43 -8.42 0.64 9.48
C GLY A 43 -9.92 0.40 9.27
N HIS A 44 -10.51 -0.64 9.87
CA HIS A 44 -11.93 -0.96 9.73
C HIS A 44 -12.56 -1.29 11.09
N GLY A 45 -13.80 -0.84 11.31
CA GLY A 45 -14.60 -1.25 12.45
C GLY A 45 -16.09 -1.36 12.09
N PRO A 46 -17.00 -1.48 13.08
CA PRO A 46 -18.38 -1.89 12.84
C PRO A 46 -19.17 -1.02 11.86
N GLY A 47 -18.77 0.25 11.69
CA GLY A 47 -19.41 1.21 10.78
C GLY A 47 -18.64 1.51 9.49
N GLY A 48 -17.61 0.73 9.14
CA GLY A 48 -16.76 0.99 7.97
C GLY A 48 -15.32 1.34 8.34
N ILE A 49 -14.64 2.11 7.47
CA ILE A 49 -13.23 2.50 7.67
C ILE A 49 -13.10 3.37 8.93
N ILE A 50 -12.42 2.86 9.97
CA ILE A 50 -12.12 3.62 11.20
C ILE A 50 -10.67 4.12 11.13
N GLY A 51 -10.52 5.42 10.88
CA GLY A 51 -9.65 6.29 11.68
C GLY A 51 -8.14 6.02 11.80
N ILE A 52 -7.50 5.19 10.97
CA ILE A 52 -6.06 5.40 10.67
C ILE A 52 -5.92 6.45 9.57
N THR A 53 -6.76 6.37 8.55
CA THR A 53 -6.88 7.31 7.42
C THR A 53 -7.18 8.75 7.84
N LEU A 54 -7.66 8.98 9.07
CA LEU A 54 -7.98 10.31 9.61
C LEU A 54 -7.07 10.75 10.77
N LYS A 55 -6.14 9.90 11.22
CA LYS A 55 -5.14 10.32 12.22
C LYS A 55 -4.11 11.20 11.54
N GLU A 56 -3.97 12.43 12.02
CA GLU A 56 -3.06 13.42 11.45
C GLU A 56 -1.62 12.89 11.31
N SER A 57 -1.14 12.13 12.30
CA SER A 57 0.19 11.51 12.26
C SER A 57 0.33 10.42 11.18
N ALA A 58 -0.72 9.65 10.92
CA ALA A 58 -0.74 8.65 9.86
C ALA A 58 -0.81 9.30 8.48
N LEU A 59 -1.65 10.33 8.32
CA LEU A 59 -1.73 11.14 7.10
C LEU A 59 -0.39 11.80 6.75
N LYS A 60 0.26 12.42 7.74
CA LYS A 60 1.61 13.00 7.56
C LYS A 60 2.63 11.95 7.12
N ARG A 61 2.60 10.78 7.75
CA ARG A 61 3.51 9.67 7.40
C ARG A 61 3.26 9.19 5.98
N TRP A 62 2.00 8.97 5.59
CA TRP A 62 1.67 8.50 4.24
C TRP A 62 2.01 9.52 3.16
N ALA A 63 1.71 10.80 3.37
CA ALA A 63 2.07 11.87 2.45
C ALA A 63 3.60 11.93 2.23
N LEU A 64 4.38 11.83 3.31
CA LEU A 64 5.83 11.83 3.22
C LEU A 64 6.37 10.54 2.57
N SER A 65 5.85 9.38 2.97
CA SER A 65 6.27 8.09 2.42
C SER A 65 6.01 8.00 0.91
N LEU A 66 4.87 8.53 0.44
CA LEU A 66 4.56 8.56 -0.99
C LEU A 66 5.62 9.35 -1.78
N HIS A 67 5.99 10.52 -1.27
CA HIS A 67 7.01 11.35 -1.89
C HIS A 67 8.38 10.66 -1.90
N ILE A 68 8.80 10.08 -0.77
CA ILE A 68 10.07 9.35 -0.68
C ILE A 68 10.09 8.15 -1.63
N CYS A 69 9.01 7.37 -1.70
CA CYS A 69 8.91 6.24 -2.62
C CYS A 69 9.00 6.71 -4.08
N SER A 70 8.37 7.84 -4.43
CA SER A 70 8.49 8.43 -5.76
C SER A 70 9.93 8.80 -6.10
N HIS A 71 10.65 9.41 -5.16
CA HIS A 71 12.08 9.71 -5.32
C HIS A 71 12.93 8.45 -5.51
N LEU A 72 12.72 7.43 -4.67
CA LEU A 72 13.43 6.15 -4.81
C LEU A 72 13.18 5.48 -6.15
N ILE A 73 11.94 5.51 -6.64
CA ILE A 73 11.60 4.98 -7.96
C ILE A 73 12.33 5.77 -9.06
N GLN A 74 12.37 7.10 -8.95
CA GLN A 74 13.08 7.94 -9.91
C GLN A 74 14.59 7.66 -9.90
N ASP A 75 15.20 7.54 -8.73
CA ASP A 75 16.63 7.21 -8.58
C ASP A 75 16.94 5.83 -9.17
N ILE A 76 16.06 4.84 -8.96
CA ILE A 76 16.18 3.51 -9.56
C ILE A 76 16.08 3.59 -11.09
N LYS A 77 15.17 4.39 -11.64
CA LYS A 77 15.04 4.61 -13.10
C LYS A 77 16.31 5.23 -13.67
N CYS A 78 16.81 6.29 -13.05
CA CYS A 78 18.06 6.96 -13.44
C CYS A 78 19.25 5.98 -13.40
N THR A 79 19.35 5.17 -12.35
CA THR A 79 20.45 4.18 -12.20
C THR A 79 20.41 3.09 -13.29
N ARG A 80 19.22 2.77 -13.80
CA ARG A 80 19.04 1.72 -14.82
C ARG A 80 19.18 2.21 -16.26
N ASN A 81 19.47 3.50 -16.51
CA ASN A 81 19.39 4.12 -17.84
C ASN A 81 18.11 3.73 -18.59
N ILE A 82 17.02 3.57 -17.85
CA ILE A 82 15.70 3.48 -18.46
C ILE A 82 15.41 4.91 -18.87
N GLU A 83 15.75 5.26 -20.12
CA GLU A 83 15.17 6.41 -20.78
C GLU A 83 13.67 6.34 -20.52
N GLU A 84 13.06 7.48 -20.23
CA GLU A 84 11.62 7.57 -20.07
C GLU A 84 10.93 7.10 -21.36
N GLU A 85 10.78 5.78 -21.54
CA GLU A 85 9.52 5.24 -22.01
C GLU A 85 8.51 5.74 -20.99
N SER A 86 8.06 6.95 -21.27
CA SER A 86 6.79 7.46 -20.81
C SER A 86 5.79 6.38 -21.16
N ALA A 87 5.58 5.46 -20.22
CA ALA A 87 4.27 4.90 -20.01
C ALA A 87 3.41 6.15 -19.79
N HIS A 88 2.91 6.69 -20.90
CA HIS A 88 1.98 7.79 -20.95
C HIS A 88 0.71 7.21 -20.33
N VAL A 89 0.67 7.18 -19.01
CA VAL A 89 -0.56 7.00 -18.26
C VAL A 89 -1.28 8.32 -18.45
N SER A 90 -1.96 8.45 -19.59
CA SER A 90 -2.69 9.66 -20.02
C SER A 90 -3.70 10.12 -18.98
N THR A 91 -4.13 9.18 -18.15
CA THR A 91 -5.24 9.32 -17.24
C THR A 91 -5.10 8.24 -16.17
N HIS A 92 -5.09 8.65 -14.91
CA HIS A 92 -5.26 7.73 -13.80
C HIS A 92 -6.65 7.06 -13.94
N ALA A 93 -6.83 5.81 -13.52
CA ALA A 93 -8.13 5.12 -13.68
C ALA A 93 -9.30 5.87 -13.01
N GLU A 94 -8.98 6.63 -11.95
CA GLU A 94 -9.93 7.51 -11.23
C GLU A 94 -10.27 8.81 -11.99
N GLU A 95 -9.51 9.18 -13.02
CA GLU A 95 -9.82 10.32 -13.91
C GLU A 95 -10.79 9.93 -15.04
N SER A 96 -11.27 8.68 -15.05
CA SER A 96 -12.31 8.28 -15.99
C SER A 96 -13.60 9.06 -15.75
N SER A 97 -14.25 9.48 -16.83
CA SER A 97 -15.50 10.26 -16.77
C SER A 97 -16.63 9.55 -16.00
N ALA A 98 -16.58 8.22 -15.93
CA ALA A 98 -17.49 7.42 -15.12
C ALA A 98 -17.25 7.60 -13.61
N ARG A 99 -15.98 7.58 -13.17
CA ARG A 99 -15.60 7.78 -11.76
C ARG A 99 -15.90 9.21 -11.31
N VAL A 100 -15.57 10.21 -12.12
CA VAL A 100 -15.91 11.62 -11.85
C VAL A 100 -17.41 11.81 -11.65
N LYS A 101 -18.25 11.16 -12.47
CA LYS A 101 -19.71 11.21 -12.33
C LYS A 101 -20.20 10.52 -11.06
N ALA A 102 -19.69 9.33 -10.75
CA ALA A 102 -20.04 8.61 -9.53
C ALA A 102 -19.72 9.44 -8.27
N ASP A 103 -18.51 10.00 -8.18
CA ASP A 103 -18.09 10.86 -7.08
C ASP A 103 -18.98 12.10 -6.94
N SER A 104 -19.37 12.72 -8.05
CA SER A 104 -20.26 13.87 -8.03
C SER A 104 -21.66 13.53 -7.49
N ALA A 105 -22.17 12.33 -7.81
CA ALA A 105 -23.44 11.84 -7.31
C ALA A 105 -23.35 11.53 -5.81
N ASP A 106 -22.24 10.95 -5.37
CA ASP A 106 -22.01 10.64 -3.96
C ASP A 106 -21.92 11.92 -3.12
N ARG A 107 -21.25 12.98 -3.61
CA ARG A 107 -21.22 14.30 -2.95
C ARG A 107 -22.62 14.88 -2.74
N GLN A 108 -23.49 14.78 -3.75
CA GLN A 108 -24.88 15.24 -3.64
C GLN A 108 -25.69 14.41 -2.65
N ASN A 109 -25.47 13.09 -2.60
CA ASN A 109 -26.14 12.21 -1.65
C ASN A 109 -25.72 12.48 -0.21
N ILE A 110 -24.45 12.82 0.03
CA ILE A 110 -23.96 13.21 1.36
C ILE A 110 -24.60 14.53 1.79
N GLN A 111 -24.67 15.54 0.90
CA GLN A 111 -25.32 16.82 1.21
C GLN A 111 -26.80 16.68 1.58
N LYS A 112 -27.52 15.73 0.98
CA LYS A 112 -28.94 15.47 1.32
C LYS A 112 -29.15 14.75 2.66
N LYS A 113 -28.10 14.14 3.21
CA LYS A 113 -28.14 13.37 4.46
C LYS A 113 -27.69 14.18 5.69
N ILE A 114 -27.18 15.40 5.47
CA ILE A 114 -26.88 16.41 6.49
C ILE A 114 -28.07 17.34 6.58
#